data_AF-A0A2L1CDL7-F1
#
_entry.id   AF-A0A2L1CDL7-F1
#
_cell.length_a   1.000
_cell.length_b   1.000
_cell.length_c   1.000
_cell.angle_alpha   90.00
_cell.angle_beta   90.00
_cell.angle_gamma   90.00
#
_symmetry.space_group_name_H-M   'P 1'
#
loop_
_entity.id
_entity.type
_entity.pdbx_description
1 polymer ?
#
loop_
_entity_poly.entity_id
_entity_poly.type
_entity_poly.pdbx_seq_one_letter_code
_entity_poly.pdbx_strand_id
1 'polypeptide(L)'
;RTYHVNMMKPYHRRTEFTSCIAEADPLYEEEAGIPDLLSESKGVSELSAAPLSVELSKGQRADLLRVLSPYHETFSNKPGVVKGIMHDVDTGEAEPIRTTPYKVNPIVGANVRKEIQEMLQLDIIEVSTSAWASP
;
A
#
# COMPACT_ATOMS: atom_id res chain seq x y z
N ARG A 1 -10.73 -41.56 6.20
CA ARG A 1 -10.98 -40.10 6.29
C ARG A 1 -9.63 -39.42 6.30
N THR A 2 -9.36 -38.52 5.34
CA THR A 2 -8.08 -37.80 5.24
C THR A 2 -8.22 -36.47 5.96
N TYR A 3 -7.37 -36.19 6.94
CA TYR A 3 -7.37 -34.93 7.68
C TYR A 3 -6.10 -34.14 7.35
N HIS A 4 -6.26 -32.83 7.16
CA HIS A 4 -5.15 -31.91 6.91
C HIS A 4 -4.33 -31.70 8.20
N VAL A 5 -3.00 -31.78 8.13
CA VAL A 5 -2.11 -31.81 9.32
C VAL A 5 -2.27 -30.58 10.24
N ASN A 6 -2.63 -29.41 9.70
CA ASN A 6 -2.90 -28.21 10.50
C ASN A 6 -4.12 -28.35 11.43
N MET A 7 -5.05 -29.27 11.13
CA MET A 7 -6.24 -29.56 11.96
C MET A 7 -5.93 -30.45 13.16
N MET A 8 -4.70 -30.95 13.29
CA MET A 8 -4.25 -31.80 14.39
C MET A 8 -3.37 -31.06 15.40
N LYS A 9 -3.15 -29.76 15.22
CA LYS A 9 -2.38 -28.95 16.18
C LYS A 9 -3.24 -28.65 17.41
N PRO A 10 -2.70 -28.78 18.63
CA PRO A 10 -3.40 -28.36 19.85
C PRO A 10 -3.77 -26.89 19.75
N TYR A 11 -5.05 -26.57 19.97
CA TYR A 11 -5.49 -25.18 20.03
C TYR A 11 -4.95 -24.54 21.31
N HIS A 12 -4.00 -23.62 21.16
CA HIS A 12 -3.52 -22.78 22.24
C HIS A 12 -4.27 -21.46 22.23
N ARG A 13 -5.13 -21.25 23.22
CA ARG A 13 -5.80 -19.96 23.44
C ARG A 13 -4.73 -18.94 23.84
N ARG A 14 -4.45 -17.97 22.97
CA ARG A 14 -3.54 -16.86 23.28
C ARG A 14 -4.22 -15.93 24.29
N THR A 15 -3.56 -15.69 25.42
CA THR A 15 -4.10 -14.95 26.57
C THR A 15 -3.99 -13.43 26.41
N GLU A 16 -3.18 -12.96 25.46
CA GLU A 16 -2.99 -11.53 25.19
C GLU A 16 -3.33 -11.23 23.72
N PHE A 17 -4.32 -10.36 23.52
CA PHE A 17 -4.68 -9.83 22.22
C PHE A 17 -3.61 -8.84 21.76
N THR A 18 -2.78 -9.25 20.79
CA THR A 18 -2.03 -8.33 19.93
C THR A 18 -2.65 -8.38 18.54
N SER A 19 -3.85 -7.83 18.44
CA SER A 19 -4.47 -7.46 17.16
C SER A 19 -5.60 -6.49 17.47
N CYS A 20 -5.52 -5.27 16.94
CA CYS A 20 -6.69 -4.39 16.84
C CYS A 20 -7.57 -4.92 15.70
N ILE A 21 -8.37 -5.93 16.00
CA ILE A 21 -9.58 -6.21 15.22
C ILE A 21 -10.65 -5.37 15.89
N ALA A 22 -11.18 -4.37 15.19
CA ALA A 22 -12.41 -3.73 15.62
C ALA A 22 -13.46 -4.84 15.76
N GLU A 23 -13.90 -5.11 16.98
CA GLU A 23 -15.02 -6.02 17.21
C GLU A 23 -16.22 -5.42 16.48
N ALA A 24 -16.66 -6.08 15.41
CA ALA A 24 -17.96 -5.82 14.83
C ALA A 24 -19.00 -6.21 15.88
N ASP A 25 -19.78 -5.23 16.33
CA ASP A 25 -20.90 -5.42 17.22
C ASP A 25 -21.89 -6.42 16.58
N PRO A 26 -22.25 -7.53 17.27
CA PRO A 26 -23.11 -8.58 16.72
C PRO A 26 -24.54 -8.14 16.39
N LEU A 27 -24.93 -6.89 16.67
CA LEU A 27 -26.20 -6.29 16.24
C LEU A 27 -26.13 -5.52 14.91
N TYR A 28 -24.96 -5.43 14.28
CA TYR A 28 -24.79 -4.77 12.98
C TYR A 28 -24.66 -5.82 11.87
N GLU A 29 -25.70 -5.96 11.03
CA GLU A 29 -25.71 -6.84 9.85
C GLU A 29 -24.88 -6.29 8.67
N GLU A 30 -24.20 -5.17 8.83
CA GLU A 30 -23.29 -4.65 7.82
C GLU A 30 -21.87 -5.07 8.21
N GLU A 31 -21.25 -5.95 7.41
CA GLU A 31 -19.80 -6.07 7.42
C GLU A 31 -19.24 -4.70 7.06
N ALA A 32 -18.94 -3.89 8.08
CA ALA A 32 -18.14 -2.69 7.89
C ALA A 32 -16.78 -3.18 7.40
N GLY A 33 -16.63 -3.24 6.07
CA GLY A 33 -15.39 -3.58 5.41
C GLY A 33 -14.27 -2.72 5.97
N ILE A 34 -13.05 -3.27 5.98
CA ILE A 34 -11.86 -2.53 6.42
C ILE A 34 -11.91 -1.15 5.75
N PRO A 35 -11.93 -0.04 6.51
CA PRO A 35 -12.00 1.28 5.93
C PRO A 35 -10.84 1.42 4.94
N ASP A 36 -11.15 1.78 3.69
CA ASP A 36 -10.15 1.96 2.64
C ASP A 36 -9.38 3.26 2.90
N LEU A 37 -8.45 3.20 3.85
CA LEU A 37 -7.55 4.31 4.23
C LEU A 37 -6.57 4.68 3.10
N LEU A 38 -6.52 3.88 2.03
CA LEU A 38 -5.63 4.09 0.89
C LEU A 38 -6.38 4.60 -0.34
N SER A 39 -7.71 4.69 -0.31
CA SER A 39 -8.52 5.22 -1.41
C SER A 39 -8.07 6.62 -1.82
N GLU A 40 -7.73 7.49 -0.85
CA GLU A 40 -7.25 8.85 -1.10
C GLU A 40 -5.88 8.90 -1.78
N SER A 41 -5.08 7.83 -1.67
CA SER A 41 -3.79 7.67 -2.36
C SER A 41 -3.95 7.23 -3.82
N LYS A 42 -5.11 6.67 -4.19
CA LYS A 42 -5.41 6.20 -5.54
C LYS A 42 -5.91 7.34 -6.42
N GLY A 43 -5.00 8.22 -6.81
CA GLY A 43 -5.26 9.29 -7.76
C GLY A 43 -4.11 10.28 -7.83
N VAL A 44 -3.98 11.01 -8.94
CA VAL A 44 -3.03 12.13 -9.01
C VAL A 44 -3.69 13.34 -8.36
N SER A 45 -3.43 13.53 -7.08
CA SER A 45 -3.73 14.81 -6.42
C SER A 45 -2.70 15.83 -6.85
N GLU A 46 -3.17 17.00 -7.25
CA GLU A 46 -2.35 18.19 -7.49
C GLU A 46 -2.80 19.27 -6.52
N LEU A 47 -1.99 20.31 -6.33
CA LEU A 47 -2.37 21.47 -5.52
C LEU A 47 -3.71 22.10 -5.96
N SER A 48 -4.08 21.97 -7.24
CA SER A 48 -5.35 22.43 -7.81
C SER A 48 -6.57 21.70 -7.25
N ALA A 49 -6.40 20.43 -6.83
CA ALA A 49 -7.43 19.57 -6.27
C ALA A 49 -7.53 19.69 -4.74
N ALA A 50 -6.68 20.48 -4.10
CA ALA A 50 -6.72 20.67 -2.65
C ALA A 50 -8.10 21.22 -2.20
N PRO A 51 -8.72 20.65 -1.16
CA PRO A 51 -10.03 21.06 -0.68
C PRO A 51 -9.91 22.43 0.03
N LEU A 52 -10.08 23.51 -0.73
CA LEU A 52 -10.09 24.87 -0.21
C LEU A 52 -11.50 25.25 0.26
N SER A 53 -11.59 25.98 1.38
CA SER A 53 -12.87 26.43 1.93
C SER A 53 -13.63 27.31 0.92
N VAL A 54 -14.94 27.06 0.83
CA VAL A 54 -15.89 27.84 0.01
C VAL A 54 -16.08 29.27 0.50
N GLU A 55 -15.69 29.57 1.75
CA GLU A 55 -15.78 30.89 2.36
C GLU A 55 -14.67 31.84 1.92
N LEU A 56 -13.63 31.32 1.26
CA LEU A 56 -12.53 32.15 0.77
C LEU A 56 -12.98 33.02 -0.41
N SER A 57 -12.75 34.32 -0.30
CA SER A 57 -12.90 35.23 -1.44
C SER A 57 -11.91 34.86 -2.55
N LYS A 58 -12.19 35.33 -3.78
CA LYS A 58 -11.31 35.11 -4.94
C LYS A 58 -9.88 35.61 -4.69
N GLY A 59 -9.73 36.73 -3.98
CA GLY A 59 -8.42 37.29 -3.63
C GLY A 59 -7.66 36.41 -2.64
N GLN A 60 -8.32 36.01 -1.54
CA GLN A 60 -7.71 35.12 -0.53
C GLN A 60 -7.31 33.77 -1.11
N ARG A 61 -8.14 33.21 -2.00
CA ARG A 61 -7.81 31.96 -2.70
C ARG A 61 -6.56 32.11 -3.57
N ALA A 62 -6.44 33.22 -4.31
CA ALA A 62 -5.27 33.50 -5.13
C ALA A 62 -4.01 33.69 -4.27
N ASP A 63 -4.11 34.39 -3.14
CA ASP A 63 -3.01 34.57 -2.20
C ASP A 63 -2.52 33.24 -1.62
N LEU A 64 -3.45 32.37 -1.24
CA LEU A 64 -3.14 31.05 -0.70
C LEU A 64 -2.46 30.16 -1.76
N LEU A 65 -3.00 30.09 -2.97
CA LEU A 65 -2.37 29.33 -4.06
C LEU A 65 -0.97 29.85 -4.40
N ARG A 66 -0.75 31.16 -4.32
CA ARG A 66 0.58 31.77 -4.50
C ARG A 66 1.57 31.30 -3.43
N VAL A 67 1.15 31.19 -2.17
CA VAL A 67 2.00 30.70 -1.08
C VAL A 67 2.28 29.20 -1.19
N LEU A 68 1.29 28.41 -1.64
CA LEU A 68 1.42 26.95 -1.75
C LEU A 68 2.11 26.48 -3.03
N SER A 69 2.10 27.28 -4.10
CA SER A 69 2.68 26.90 -5.40
C SER A 69 4.14 26.42 -5.33
N PRO A 70 5.04 27.02 -4.53
CA PRO A 70 6.40 26.50 -4.35
C PRO A 70 6.46 25.08 -3.77
N TYR A 71 5.43 24.66 -3.02
CA TYR A 71 5.32 23.37 -2.35
C TYR A 71 4.37 22.40 -3.07
N HIS A 72 4.01 22.67 -4.33
CA HIS A 72 3.01 21.87 -5.06
C HIS A 72 3.32 20.35 -5.07
N GLU A 73 4.60 19.95 -5.04
CA GLU A 73 5.03 18.55 -4.97
C GLU A 73 4.53 17.84 -3.70
N THR A 74 4.36 18.53 -2.58
CA THR A 74 3.87 17.93 -1.32
C THR A 74 2.39 17.58 -1.37
N PHE A 75 1.67 18.08 -2.38
CA PHE A 75 0.26 17.75 -2.63
C PHE A 75 0.10 16.61 -3.64
N SER A 76 1.21 16.07 -4.14
CA SER A 76 1.19 14.90 -5.01
C SER A 76 1.02 13.62 -4.21
N ASN A 77 0.12 12.77 -4.67
CA ASN A 77 0.02 11.38 -4.20
C ASN A 77 1.09 10.48 -4.84
N LYS A 78 1.85 10.98 -5.83
CA LYS A 78 2.98 10.25 -6.37
C LYS A 78 4.06 10.16 -5.29
N PRO A 79 4.55 8.96 -4.94
CA PRO A 79 5.65 8.82 -3.99
C PRO A 79 6.88 9.62 -4.44
N GLY A 80 7.45 10.39 -3.52
CA GLY A 80 8.72 11.08 -3.74
C GLY A 80 9.91 10.14 -3.61
N VAL A 81 11.05 10.53 -4.18
CA VAL A 81 12.33 9.80 -4.08
C VAL A 81 13.36 10.67 -3.40
N VAL A 82 13.98 10.15 -2.33
CA VAL A 82 15.10 10.82 -1.66
C VAL A 82 16.35 10.65 -2.51
N LYS A 83 16.97 11.77 -2.89
CA LYS A 83 18.22 11.79 -3.66
C LYS A 83 19.44 11.80 -2.73
N GLY A 84 20.51 11.14 -3.15
CA GLY A 84 21.82 11.20 -2.47
C GLY A 84 22.06 10.15 -1.38
N ILE A 85 21.11 9.25 -1.15
CA ILE A 85 21.27 8.09 -0.27
C ILE A 85 20.98 6.84 -1.10
N MET A 86 21.90 5.89 -1.10
CA MET A 86 21.70 4.56 -1.66
C MET A 86 21.88 3.54 -0.55
N HIS A 87 20.94 2.60 -0.45
CA HIS A 87 21.05 1.49 0.48
C HIS A 87 21.78 0.34 -0.21
N ASP A 88 22.88 -0.10 0.39
CA ASP A 88 23.56 -1.34 0.03
C ASP A 88 23.22 -2.40 1.09
N VAL A 89 22.76 -3.55 0.64
CA VAL A 89 22.35 -4.65 1.52
C VAL A 89 23.38 -5.76 1.40
N ASP A 90 24.30 -5.81 2.37
CA ASP A 90 25.33 -6.84 2.43
C ASP A 90 24.72 -8.18 2.83
N THR A 91 24.72 -9.13 1.90
CA THR A 91 24.23 -10.50 2.10
C THR A 91 25.30 -11.44 2.67
N GLY A 92 26.55 -10.98 2.85
CA GLY A 92 27.68 -11.80 3.30
C GLY A 92 27.88 -13.04 2.43
N GLU A 93 28.08 -14.18 3.07
CA GLU A 93 28.30 -15.49 2.42
C GLU A 93 27.00 -16.23 2.03
N ALA A 94 25.84 -15.57 2.11
CA ALA A 94 24.56 -16.22 1.82
C ALA A 94 24.39 -16.47 0.31
N GLU A 95 24.12 -17.73 -0.05
CA GLU A 95 23.79 -18.10 -1.43
C GLU A 95 22.37 -17.66 -1.83
N PRO A 96 22.12 -17.31 -3.11
CA PRO A 96 20.80 -16.91 -3.57
C PRO A 96 19.71 -17.95 -3.36
N ILE A 97 18.59 -17.52 -2.77
CA ILE A 97 17.39 -18.34 -2.61
C ILE A 97 16.36 -17.96 -3.65
N ARG A 98 15.87 -18.96 -4.40
CA ARG A 98 14.85 -18.80 -5.43
C ARG A 98 13.64 -19.68 -5.15
N THR A 99 12.52 -19.03 -4.84
CA THR A 99 11.25 -19.71 -4.56
C THR A 99 10.24 -19.44 -5.67
N THR A 100 9.40 -20.42 -5.99
CA THR A 100 8.34 -20.29 -7.00
C THR A 100 7.16 -19.47 -6.48
N PRO A 101 6.65 -18.48 -7.23
CA PRO A 101 5.48 -17.69 -6.84
C PRO A 101 4.25 -18.53 -6.52
N TYR A 102 3.41 -18.06 -5.60
CA TYR A 102 2.15 -18.74 -5.25
C TYR A 102 1.16 -18.71 -6.42
N LYS A 103 0.36 -19.77 -6.53
CA LYS A 103 -0.79 -19.79 -7.43
C LYS A 103 -1.89 -18.92 -6.83
N VAL A 104 -2.27 -17.87 -7.54
CA VAL A 104 -3.36 -16.97 -7.16
C VAL A 104 -4.62 -17.24 -8.00
N ASN A 105 -5.79 -16.99 -7.41
CA ASN A 105 -7.06 -17.02 -8.12
C ASN A 105 -7.04 -15.97 -9.27
N PRO A 106 -7.65 -16.26 -10.44
CA PRO A 106 -7.72 -15.32 -11.58
C PRO A 106 -8.13 -13.89 -11.23
N ILE A 107 -9.09 -13.70 -10.32
CA ILE A 107 -9.58 -12.37 -9.89
C ILE A 107 -8.47 -11.61 -9.16
N VAL A 108 -7.86 -12.26 -8.16
CA VAL A 108 -6.74 -11.68 -7.41
C VAL A 108 -5.56 -11.41 -8.33
N GLY A 109 -5.25 -12.34 -9.23
CA GLY A 109 -4.19 -12.18 -10.21
C GLY A 109 -4.40 -10.99 -11.15
N ALA A 110 -5.65 -10.67 -11.50
CA ALA A 110 -5.96 -9.47 -12.29
C ALA A 110 -5.64 -8.18 -11.53
N ASN A 111 -6.00 -8.12 -10.24
CA ASN A 111 -5.69 -6.98 -9.39
C ASN A 111 -4.17 -6.81 -9.19
N VAL A 112 -3.46 -7.91 -8.92
CA VAL A 112 -1.99 -7.89 -8.79
C VAL A 112 -1.33 -7.39 -10.07
N ARG A 113 -1.78 -7.83 -11.26
CA ARG A 113 -1.25 -7.34 -12.53
C ARG A 113 -1.49 -5.85 -12.74
N LYS A 114 -2.66 -5.34 -12.33
CA LYS A 114 -2.97 -3.90 -12.39
C LYS A 114 -1.99 -3.10 -11.53
N GLU A 115 -1.80 -3.51 -10.28
CA GLU A 115 -0.90 -2.85 -9.33
C GLU A 115 0.56 -2.87 -9.83
N ILE A 116 1.03 -4.00 -10.38
CA ILE A 116 2.37 -4.10 -10.97
C ILE A 116 2.55 -3.08 -12.11
N GLN A 117 1.55 -2.93 -12.98
CA GLN A 117 1.61 -1.95 -14.07
C GLN A 117 1.64 -0.52 -13.55
N GLU A 118 0.86 -0.21 -12.51
CA GLU A 118 0.87 1.11 -11.86
C GLU A 118 2.24 1.41 -11.23
N MET A 119 2.83 0.47 -10.48
CA MET A 119 4.15 0.63 -9.88
C MET A 119 5.27 0.78 -10.92
N LEU A 120 5.19 0.08 -12.05
CA LEU A 120 6.12 0.24 -13.18
C LEU A 120 6.00 1.64 -13.81
N GLN A 121 4.78 2.15 -13.99
CA GLN A 121 4.55 3.51 -14.52
C GLN A 121 5.03 4.60 -13.55
N LEU A 122 4.95 4.34 -12.24
CA LEU A 122 5.43 5.23 -11.20
C LEU A 122 6.94 5.15 -10.97
N ASP A 123 7.65 4.23 -11.64
CA ASP A 123 9.10 3.99 -11.50
C ASP A 123 9.49 3.54 -10.07
N ILE A 124 8.60 2.79 -9.41
CA ILE A 124 8.82 2.23 -8.06
C ILE A 124 9.50 0.86 -8.14
N ILE A 125 9.22 0.10 -9.21
CA ILE A 125 9.80 -1.23 -9.46
C ILE A 125 10.33 -1.31 -10.88
N GLU A 126 11.23 -2.26 -11.13
CA GLU A 126 11.78 -2.57 -12.44
C GLU A 126 11.84 -4.08 -12.69
N VAL A 127 11.99 -4.46 -13.97
CA VAL A 127 12.18 -5.86 -14.34
C VAL A 127 13.62 -6.27 -14.03
N SER A 128 13.78 -7.40 -13.33
CA SER A 128 15.09 -7.94 -12.95
C SER A 128 15.24 -9.40 -13.37
N THR A 129 16.49 -9.82 -13.61
CA THR A 129 16.88 -11.23 -13.83
C THR A 129 17.65 -11.80 -12.64
N SER A 130 17.33 -11.36 -11.42
CA SER A 130 18.01 -11.77 -10.19
C SER A 130 17.98 -13.29 -9.96
N ALA A 131 19.06 -13.80 -9.37
CA ALA A 131 19.12 -15.17 -8.84
C ALA A 131 18.24 -15.33 -7.59
N TRP A 132 17.95 -14.24 -6.88
CA TRP A 132 17.05 -14.20 -5.72
C TRP A 132 15.60 -14.06 -6.16
N ALA A 133 14.69 -14.86 -5.59
CA ALA A 133 13.25 -14.68 -5.79
C ALA A 133 12.44 -15.16 -4.56
N SER A 134 11.48 -14.33 -4.14
CA SER A 134 10.53 -14.62 -3.07
C SER A 134 9.09 -14.58 -3.63
N PRO A 135 8.18 -15.46 -3.16
CA PRO A 135 6.83 -15.60 -3.72
C PRO A 135 5.82 -14.60 -3.16
#